data_AF-V9GIA9-F1
#
_entry.id   AF-V9GIA9-F1
#
_cell.length_a   1.000
_cell.length_b   1.000
_cell.length_c   1.000
_cell.angle_alpha   90.00
_cell.angle_beta   90.00
_cell.angle_gamma   90.00
#
_symmetry.space_group_name_H-M   'P 1'
#
loop_
_entity.id
_entity.type
_entity.pdbx_description
1 polymer ?
#
loop_
_entity_poly.entity_id
_entity_poly.type
_entity_poly.pdbx_seq_one_letter_code
_entity_poly.pdbx_strand_id
1 'polypeptide(L)'
;MRIWRKKANKKEQEVYITSEEQEQMWSVYMDVQRSQMEWERAHLLFQEARGQDQIDYAIYMLEAAERKYQMNLKQAKQLNLDGAHMQYLENKRESS
;
A
#
# COMPACT_ATOMS: atom_id res chain seq x y z
N MET A 1 -18.48 6.54 -38.19
CA MET A 1 -17.11 6.13 -38.57
C MET A 1 -16.09 6.79 -37.66
N ARG A 2 -15.09 6.02 -37.23
CA ARG A 2 -13.82 6.41 -36.60
C ARG A 2 -13.89 7.11 -35.23
N ILE A 3 -14.16 6.29 -34.20
CA ILE A 3 -13.72 6.56 -32.82
C ILE A 3 -12.19 6.39 -32.82
N TRP A 4 -11.46 7.50 -32.83
CA TRP A 4 -9.99 7.49 -32.84
C TRP A 4 -9.49 7.00 -31.48
N ARG A 5 -9.09 5.73 -31.46
CA ARG A 5 -8.23 5.04 -30.49
C ARG A 5 -7.20 6.01 -29.87
N LYS A 6 -7.43 6.42 -28.62
CA LYS A 6 -6.34 6.82 -27.69
C LYS A 6 -5.57 5.58 -27.22
N LYS A 7 -4.98 4.85 -28.15
CA LYS A 7 -4.07 3.70 -27.91
C LYS A 7 -2.74 3.90 -28.63
N ALA A 8 -2.19 5.11 -28.55
CA ALA A 8 -0.91 5.45 -29.16
C ALA A 8 -0.09 6.31 -28.20
N ASN A 9 0.25 5.74 -27.03
CA ASN A 9 1.41 6.15 -26.21
C ASN A 9 1.63 5.24 -24.99
N LYS A 10 1.44 3.93 -25.16
CA LYS A 10 1.77 2.94 -24.11
C LYS A 10 2.75 1.91 -24.66
N LYS A 11 3.81 2.39 -25.30
CA LYS A 11 4.98 1.60 -25.65
C LYS A 11 6.23 2.42 -25.32
N GLU A 12 6.97 1.88 -24.35
CA GLU A 12 8.42 1.93 -24.24
C GLU A 12 9.05 3.31 -23.99
N GLN A 13 8.79 3.86 -22.81
CA GLN A 13 9.91 4.35 -22.01
C GLN A 13 10.23 3.24 -21.02
N GLU A 14 11.24 2.41 -21.32
CA GLU A 14 11.98 1.70 -20.28
C GLU A 14 12.65 2.79 -19.44
N VAL A 15 11.94 3.27 -18.42
CA VAL A 15 12.53 4.11 -17.39
C VAL A 15 13.53 3.22 -16.66
N TYR A 16 14.82 3.51 -16.82
CA TYR A 16 15.87 2.87 -16.05
C TYR A 16 15.68 3.28 -14.58
N ILE A 17 15.00 2.42 -13.81
CA ILE A 17 14.84 2.62 -12.37
C ILE A 17 16.16 2.19 -11.72
N THR A 18 16.77 3.09 -10.96
CA THR A 18 18.00 2.81 -10.21
C THR A 18 17.74 1.78 -9.11
N SER A 19 18.79 1.11 -8.63
CA SER A 19 18.66 0.17 -7.50
C SER A 19 18.13 0.87 -6.23
N GLU A 20 18.49 2.14 -6.04
CA GLU A 20 18.03 2.94 -4.91
C GLU A 20 16.52 3.25 -5.01
N GLU A 21 16.03 3.65 -6.19
CA GLU A 21 14.60 3.84 -6.43
C GLU A 21 13.82 2.53 -6.27
N GLN A 22 14.35 1.39 -6.73
CA GLN A 22 13.72 0.08 -6.52
C GLN A 22 13.61 -0.27 -5.03
N GLU A 23 14.64 0.02 -4.25
CA GLU A 23 14.61 -0.24 -2.80
C GLU A 23 13.67 0.73 -2.08
N GLN A 24 13.60 1.99 -2.51
CA GLN A 24 12.63 2.95 -1.99
C GLN A 24 11.18 2.49 -2.29
N MET A 25 10.92 2.06 -3.53
CA MET A 25 9.63 1.52 -3.94
C MET A 25 9.24 0.29 -3.11
N TRP A 26 10.21 -0.60 -2.86
CA TRP A 26 10.03 -1.77 -2.01
C TRP A 26 9.71 -1.41 -0.56
N SER A 27 10.45 -0.46 0.01
CA SER A 27 10.22 0.02 1.38
C SER A 27 8.81 0.60 1.55
N VAL A 28 8.38 1.46 0.61
CA VAL A 28 7.02 2.04 0.65
C VAL A 28 5.95 0.97 0.46
N TYR A 29 6.17 -0.03 -0.40
CA TYR A 29 5.26 -1.16 -0.54
C TYR A 29 5.11 -1.94 0.77
N MET A 30 6.22 -2.22 1.46
CA MET A 30 6.23 -2.89 2.75
C MET A 30 5.54 -2.08 3.85
N ASP A 31 5.70 -0.76 3.83
CA ASP A 31 5.01 0.12 4.77
C ASP A 31 3.49 0.14 4.53
N VAL A 32 3.04 0.10 3.27
CA VAL A 32 1.62 -0.08 2.92
C VAL A 32 1.09 -1.41 3.47
N GLN A 33 1.76 -2.53 3.18
CA GLN A 33 1.37 -3.86 3.69
C GLN A 33 1.28 -3.90 5.22
N ARG A 34 2.31 -3.39 5.90
CA ARG A 34 2.37 -3.36 7.37
C ARG A 34 1.24 -2.52 7.96
N SER A 35 1.03 -1.32 7.43
CA SER A 35 -0.02 -0.42 7.94
C SER A 35 -1.43 -0.94 7.64
N GLN A 36 -1.64 -1.65 6.53
CA GLN A 36 -2.89 -2.36 6.26
C GLN A 36 -3.14 -3.44 7.32
N MET A 37 -2.14 -4.28 7.61
CA MET A 37 -2.26 -5.33 8.64
C MET A 37 -2.52 -4.74 10.03
N GLU A 38 -1.89 -3.61 10.37
CA GLU A 38 -2.15 -2.89 11.63
C GLU A 38 -3.60 -2.38 11.69
N TRP A 39 -4.12 -1.84 10.58
CA TRP A 39 -5.51 -1.39 10.49
C TRP A 39 -6.51 -2.55 10.65
N GLU A 40 -6.26 -3.69 9.99
CA GLU A 40 -7.08 -4.90 10.12
C GLU A 40 -7.08 -5.41 11.58
N ARG A 41 -5.92 -5.40 12.25
CA ARG A 41 -5.81 -5.77 13.67
C ARG A 41 -6.55 -4.81 14.58
N ALA A 42 -6.45 -3.51 14.36
CA ALA A 42 -7.17 -2.51 15.15
C ALA A 42 -8.68 -2.63 14.95
N HIS A 43 -9.13 -2.99 13.75
CA HIS A 43 -10.53 -3.27 13.47
C HIS A 43 -11.04 -4.50 14.22
N LEU A 44 -10.26 -5.58 14.29
CA LEU A 44 -10.57 -6.76 15.11
C LEU A 44 -10.64 -6.41 16.60
N LEU A 45 -9.67 -5.65 17.11
CA LEU A 45 -9.66 -5.16 18.49
C LEU A 45 -10.95 -4.40 18.83
N PHE A 46 -11.40 -3.53 17.92
CA PHE A 46 -12.65 -2.79 18.09
C PHE A 46 -13.88 -3.70 18.12
N GLN A 47 -13.93 -4.74 17.30
CA GLN A 47 -15.04 -5.72 17.30
C GLN A 47 -15.11 -6.53 18.59
N GLU A 48 -13.97 -6.79 19.22
CA GLU A 48 -13.87 -7.60 20.45
C GLU A 48 -14.07 -6.78 21.73
N ALA A 49 -13.91 -5.45 21.67
CA ALA A 49 -14.05 -4.57 22.82
C ALA A 49 -15.46 -4.61 23.43
N ARG A 50 -15.54 -4.77 24.76
CA ARG A 50 -16.82 -4.85 25.51
C ARG A 50 -16.99 -3.77 26.57
N GLY A 51 -15.89 -3.31 27.16
CA GLY A 51 -15.90 -2.26 28.18
C GLY A 51 -15.72 -0.88 27.58
N GLN A 52 -16.24 0.16 28.24
CA GLN A 52 -16.10 1.55 27.80
C GLN A 52 -14.63 1.93 27.53
N ASP A 53 -13.74 1.67 28.48
CA ASP A 53 -12.31 1.96 28.31
C ASP A 53 -11.66 1.15 27.17
N GLN A 54 -12.12 -0.09 26.94
CA GLN A 54 -11.63 -0.93 25.86
C GLN A 54 -12.10 -0.39 24.50
N ILE A 55 -13.33 0.10 24.43
CA ILE A 55 -13.91 0.71 23.23
C ILE A 55 -13.15 2.00 22.90
N ASP A 56 -12.94 2.87 23.89
CA ASP A 56 -12.20 4.12 23.72
C ASP A 56 -10.76 3.85 23.25
N TYR A 57 -10.08 2.87 23.84
CA TYR A 57 -8.76 2.44 23.40
C TYR A 57 -8.77 1.88 21.97
N ALA A 58 -9.75 1.04 21.63
CA ALA A 58 -9.85 0.46 20.30
C ALA A 58 -10.14 1.50 19.21
N ILE A 59 -10.97 2.50 19.50
CA ILE A 59 -11.22 3.65 18.60
C ILE A 59 -9.91 4.40 18.36
N TYR A 60 -9.19 4.76 19.42
CA TYR A 60 -7.91 5.46 19.30
C TYR A 60 -6.91 4.69 18.43
N MET A 61 -6.78 3.38 18.64
CA MET A 61 -5.88 2.53 17.86
C MET A 61 -6.32 2.42 16.40
N LEU A 62 -7.63 2.30 16.13
CA LEU A 62 -8.17 2.22 14.78
C LEU A 62 -7.93 3.52 14.00
N GLU A 63 -8.19 4.67 14.61
CA GLU A 63 -7.94 5.99 13.99
C GLU A 63 -6.45 6.20 13.68
N ALA A 64 -5.56 5.82 14.61
CA ALA A 64 -4.12 5.93 14.42
C ALA A 64 -3.63 5.02 13.27
N ALA A 65 -4.09 3.76 13.25
CA ALA A 65 -3.74 2.80 12.20
C ALA A 65 -4.28 3.23 10.83
N GLU A 66 -5.52 3.71 10.77
CA GLU A 66 -6.12 4.23 9.53
C GLU A 66 -5.33 5.43 9.01
N ARG A 67 -4.98 6.37 9.89
CA ARG A 67 -4.22 7.56 9.48
C ARG A 67 -2.86 7.19 8.92
N LYS A 68 -2.16 6.25 9.55
CA LYS A 68 -0.87 5.73 9.08
C LYS A 68 -1.03 5.04 7.72
N TYR A 69 -2.04 4.20 7.56
CA TYR A 69 -2.32 3.52 6.30
C TYR A 69 -2.62 4.50 5.15
N GLN A 70 -3.45 5.52 5.40
CA GLN A 70 -3.73 6.57 4.43
C GLN A 70 -2.46 7.35 4.01
N MET A 71 -1.55 7.63 4.95
CA MET A 71 -0.27 8.29 4.65
C MET A 71 0.61 7.41 3.74
N ASN A 72 0.73 6.11 4.05
CA ASN A 72 1.52 5.18 3.25
C ASN A 72 0.92 4.98 1.85
N LEU A 73 -0.41 4.91 1.73
CA LEU A 73 -1.10 4.88 0.43
C LEU A 73 -0.84 6.14 -0.40
N LYS A 74 -0.77 7.32 0.25
CA LYS A 74 -0.45 8.57 -0.43
C LYS A 74 0.99 8.57 -0.95
N GLN A 75 1.94 8.08 -0.16
CA GLN A 75 3.34 7.92 -0.59
C GLN A 75 3.44 6.94 -1.77
N ALA A 76 2.75 5.80 -1.70
CA ALA A 76 2.72 4.83 -2.78
C ALA A 76 2.19 5.42 -4.10
N LYS A 77 1.13 6.23 -4.02
CA LYS A 77 0.59 6.96 -5.19
C LYS A 77 1.59 7.97 -5.74
N GLN A 78 2.33 8.67 -4.89
CA GLN A 78 3.35 9.63 -5.34
C GLN A 78 4.49 8.95 -6.11
N LEU A 79 4.82 7.71 -5.74
CA LEU A 79 5.81 6.89 -6.45
C LEU A 79 5.24 6.12 -7.66
N ASN A 80 3.95 6.29 -7.99
CA ASN A 80 3.25 5.51 -9.02
C ASN A 80 3.44 3.99 -8.85
N LEU A 81 3.44 3.51 -7.60
CA LEU A 81 3.57 2.08 -7.33
C LEU A 81 2.43 1.29 -7.99
N ASP A 82 2.80 0.30 -8.80
CA ASP A 82 1.89 -0.72 -9.31
C ASP A 82 1.88 -1.90 -8.34
N GLY A 83 0.80 -2.04 -7.57
CA GLY A 83 0.66 -3.10 -6.58
C GLY A 83 0.81 -4.52 -7.16
N ALA A 84 0.36 -4.75 -8.40
CA ALA A 84 0.50 -6.07 -9.04
C ALA A 84 1.96 -6.37 -9.38
N HIS A 85 2.71 -5.35 -9.82
CA HIS A 85 4.14 -5.48 -10.06
C HIS A 85 4.91 -5.74 -8.76
N MET A 86 4.60 -5.00 -7.70
CA MET A 86 5.26 -5.17 -6.40
C MET A 86 5.00 -6.56 -5.81
N GLN A 87 3.78 -7.07 -5.91
CA GLN A 87 3.45 -8.43 -5.46
C GLN A 87 4.21 -9.50 -6.25
N TYR A 88 4.39 -9.32 -7.56
CA TYR A 88 5.24 -10.22 -8.35
C TYR A 88 6.70 -10.19 -7.87
N LEU A 89 7.24 -9.01 -7.57
CA LEU A 89 8.60 -8.87 -7.04
C LEU A 89 8.75 -9.51 -5.66
N GLU A 90 7.75 -9.38 -4.79
CA GLU A 90 7.70 -10.03 -3.48
C GLU A 90 7.79 -11.55 -3.61
N ASN A 91 6.90 -12.16 -4.40
CA ASN A 91 6.92 -13.61 -4.64
C ASN A 91 8.27 -14.10 -5.19
N LYS A 92 8.91 -13.31 -6.06
CA LYS A 92 10.24 -13.63 -6.59
C LYS A 92 11.33 -13.55 -5.52
N ARG A 93 11.27 -12.57 -4.62
CA ARG A 93 12.21 -12.39 -3.50
C ARG A 93 12.06 -13.51 -2.46
N GLU A 94 10.86 -13.98 -2.21
CA GLU A 94 10.58 -15.10 -1.28
C GLU A 94 11.01 -16.47 -1.82
N SER A 95 11.09 -16.62 -3.15
CA SER A 95 11.47 -17.86 -3.81
C SER A 95 12.98 -18.02 -4.07
N SER A 96 13.79 -17.04 -3.63
CA SER A 96 15.25 -17.01 -3.82
C SER A 96 15.99 -17.29 -2.52
#